data_AF-A0AAP2GMK2-F1
#
_entry.id   AF-A0AAP2GMK2-F1
#
_cell.length_a   1.000
_cell.length_b   1.000
_cell.length_c   1.000
_cell.angle_alpha   90.00
_cell.angle_beta   90.00
_cell.angle_gamma   90.00
#
_symmetry.space_group_name_H-M   'P 1'
#
loop_
_entity.id
_entity.type
_entity.pdbx_description
1 polymer ?
#
loop_
_entity_poly.entity_id
_entity_poly.type
_entity_poly.pdbx_seq_one_letter_code
_entity_poly.pdbx_strand_id
1 'polypeptide(L)'
;MEKASEKITRKEIRATVNESLLGVITNYHISEPSKKTKKLIDKVSKKFSSELKSELKKQFKKMAKVSKHELNGKASKKSLSA
;
A
#
# COMPACT_ATOMS: atom_id res chain seq x y z
N MET A 1 -20.23 -13.02 -11.37
CA MET A 1 -19.04 -12.36 -11.97
C MET A 1 -18.81 -11.13 -11.10
N GLU A 2 -17.70 -10.86 -10.43
CA GLU A 2 -16.30 -11.19 -10.64
C GLU A 2 -15.61 -10.92 -9.27
N LYS A 3 -14.94 -11.90 -8.65
CA LYS A 3 -14.06 -11.67 -7.50
C LYS A 3 -12.63 -11.83 -7.97
N ALA A 4 -12.18 -10.88 -8.77
CA ALA A 4 -10.76 -10.68 -8.98
C ALA A 4 -10.20 -10.04 -7.70
N SER A 5 -9.78 -10.86 -6.72
CA SER A 5 -8.82 -10.38 -5.73
C SER A 5 -7.48 -10.20 -6.45
N GLU A 6 -7.39 -9.17 -7.30
CA GLU A 6 -6.15 -8.84 -7.99
C GLU A 6 -5.11 -8.51 -6.93
N LYS A 7 -4.10 -9.36 -6.82
CA LYS A 7 -2.94 -9.10 -5.97
C LYS A 7 -2.29 -7.83 -6.49
N ILE A 8 -2.51 -6.72 -5.79
CA ILE A 8 -1.86 -5.44 -6.08
C ILE A 8 -0.35 -5.67 -6.23
N THR A 9 0.16 -5.42 -7.42
CA THR A 9 1.55 -5.66 -7.75
C THR A 9 2.41 -4.45 -7.38
N ARG A 10 3.71 -4.66 -7.14
CA ARG A 10 4.65 -3.54 -6.90
C ARG A 10 4.72 -2.61 -8.11
N LYS A 11 4.45 -3.14 -9.32
CA LYS A 11 4.48 -2.39 -10.57
C LYS A 11 3.31 -1.41 -10.64
N GLU A 12 2.10 -1.84 -10.28
CA GLU A 12 0.92 -0.97 -10.18
C GLU A 12 1.13 0.14 -9.15
N ILE A 13 1.57 -0.20 -7.93
CA ILE A 13 1.85 0.81 -6.89
C ILE A 13 2.83 1.86 -7.41
N ARG A 14 3.88 1.43 -8.11
CA ARG A 14 4.87 2.35 -8.68
C ARG A 14 4.29 3.22 -9.78
N ALA A 15 3.45 2.67 -10.65
CA ALA A 15 2.79 3.43 -11.70
C ALA A 15 1.92 4.54 -11.09
N THR A 16 1.05 4.19 -10.14
CA THR A 16 0.15 5.14 -9.46
C THR A 16 0.91 6.23 -8.72
N VAL A 17 1.98 5.88 -7.99
CA VAL A 17 2.82 6.87 -7.27
C VAL A 17 3.51 7.81 -8.26
N ASN A 18 4.02 7.27 -9.37
CA ASN A 18 4.73 8.07 -10.37
C ASN A 18 3.79 9.04 -11.10
N GLU A 19 2.61 8.55 -11.51
CA GLU A 19 1.55 9.37 -12.11
C GLU A 19 1.10 10.49 -11.18
N SER A 20 0.89 10.18 -9.89
CA SER A 20 0.49 11.19 -8.90
C SER A 20 1.56 12.26 -8.71
N LEU A 21 2.84 11.88 -8.60
CA LEU A 21 3.94 12.83 -8.44
C LEU A 21 4.14 13.70 -9.68
N LEU A 22 4.04 13.11 -10.88
CA LEU A 22 4.09 13.86 -12.14
C LEU A 22 2.90 14.80 -12.27
N GLY A 23 1.69 14.35 -11.92
CA GLY A 23 0.47 15.15 -11.94
C GLY A 23 0.58 16.37 -11.02
N VAL A 24 1.08 16.21 -9.80
CA VAL A 24 1.32 17.34 -8.88
C VAL A 24 2.32 18.34 -9.48
N ILE A 25 3.44 17.87 -10.03
CA ILE A 25 4.46 18.77 -10.63
C ILE A 25 3.90 19.55 -11.81
N THR A 26 3.08 18.90 -12.63
CA THR A 26 2.44 19.51 -13.81
C THR A 26 1.37 20.52 -13.39
N ASN A 27 0.56 20.19 -12.37
CA ASN A 27 -0.48 21.08 -11.82
C ASN A 27 0.09 22.33 -11.17
N TYR A 28 1.28 22.23 -10.55
CA TYR A 28 1.99 23.39 -9.98
C TYR A 28 2.67 24.28 -11.03
N HIS A 29 2.36 24.12 -12.33
CA HIS A 29 2.85 24.95 -13.44
C HIS A 29 4.38 24.99 -13.56
N ILE A 30 5.06 23.99 -13.01
CA ILE A 30 6.47 23.77 -13.30
C ILE A 30 6.49 23.27 -14.74
N SER A 31 7.24 23.97 -15.59
CA SER A 31 7.53 23.60 -16.98
C SER A 31 7.77 22.10 -17.11
N GLU A 32 7.50 21.52 -18.29
CA GLU A 32 7.58 20.08 -18.51
C GLU A 32 8.83 19.48 -17.83
N PRO A 33 8.68 18.51 -16.91
CA PRO A 33 9.77 18.14 -16.02
C PRO A 33 10.98 17.65 -16.83
N SER A 34 12.14 18.25 -16.54
CA SER A 34 13.39 17.92 -17.24
C SER A 34 13.69 16.42 -17.15
N LYS A 35 14.52 15.88 -18.07
CA LYS A 35 14.97 14.48 -18.03
C LYS A 35 15.58 14.10 -16.67
N LYS A 36 16.29 15.02 -16.01
CA LYS A 36 16.87 14.81 -14.66
C LYS A 36 15.77 14.69 -13.61
N THR A 37 14.77 15.57 -13.66
CA THR A 37 13.61 15.56 -12.76
C THR A 37 12.81 14.27 -12.92
N LYS A 38 12.48 13.86 -14.17
CA LYS A 38 11.80 12.58 -14.45
C LYS A 38 12.55 11.38 -13.87
N LYS A 39 13.88 11.32 -14.01
CA LYS A 39 14.73 10.27 -13.39
C LYS A 39 14.70 10.30 -11.86
N LEU A 40 14.65 11.48 -11.25
CA LEU A 40 14.57 11.64 -9.79
C LEU A 40 13.23 11.12 -9.27
N ILE A 41 12.12 11.54 -9.90
CA ILE A 41 10.77 11.07 -9.55
C ILE A 41 10.70 9.54 -9.67
N ASP A 42 11.30 8.98 -10.72
CA ASP A 42 11.29 7.53 -10.94
C ASP A 42 12.08 6.77 -9.86
N LYS A 43 13.22 7.32 -9.39
CA LYS A 43 13.97 6.79 -8.24
C LYS A 43 13.16 6.88 -6.94
N VAL A 44 12.54 8.03 -6.68
CA VAL A 44 11.69 8.24 -5.50
C VAL A 44 10.51 7.27 -5.51
N SER A 45 9.83 7.15 -6.65
CA SER A 45 8.70 6.23 -6.84
C SER A 45 9.08 4.78 -6.58
N LYS A 46 10.26 4.32 -7.03
CA LYS A 46 10.78 2.98 -6.73
C LYS A 46 10.98 2.76 -5.23
N LYS A 47 11.61 3.73 -4.54
CA LYS A 47 11.88 3.63 -3.10
C LYS A 47 10.58 3.63 -2.30
N PHE A 48 9.70 4.59 -2.59
CA PHE A 48 8.40 4.74 -1.94
C PHE A 48 7.55 3.49 -2.12
N SER A 49 7.46 2.92 -3.33
CA SER A 49 6.70 1.69 -3.58
C SER A 49 7.24 0.48 -2.81
N SER A 50 8.56 0.41 -2.59
CA SER A 50 9.17 -0.66 -1.81
C SER A 50 8.80 -0.56 -0.33
N GLU A 51 8.91 0.65 0.22
CA GLU A 51 8.57 0.96 1.61
C GLU A 51 7.07 0.76 1.87
N LEU A 52 6.21 1.27 0.98
CA LEU A 52 4.76 1.16 1.09
C LEU A 52 4.29 -0.30 1.07
N LYS A 53 4.87 -1.13 0.19
CA LYS A 53 4.60 -2.58 0.18
C LYS A 53 5.01 -3.26 1.49
N SER A 54 6.14 -2.86 2.07
CA SER A 54 6.61 -3.40 3.35
C SER A 54 5.67 -3.02 4.49
N GLU A 55 5.27 -1.75 4.53
CA GLU A 55 4.40 -1.22 5.56
C GLU A 55 2.97 -1.81 5.48
N LEU A 56 2.41 -1.93 4.28
CA LEU A 56 1.16 -2.64 4.05
C LEU A 56 1.23 -4.08 4.54
N LYS A 57 2.32 -4.81 4.25
CA LYS A 57 2.50 -6.18 4.78
C LYS A 57 2.55 -6.23 6.31
N LYS A 58 3.18 -5.25 6.97
CA LYS A 58 3.19 -5.17 8.45
C LYS A 58 1.79 -4.90 8.99
N GLN A 59 1.06 -3.96 8.38
CA GLN A 59 -0.33 -3.62 8.71
C GLN A 59 -1.25 -4.85 8.59
N PHE A 60 -1.20 -5.58 7.46
CA PHE A 60 -1.97 -6.81 7.28
C PHE A 60 -1.62 -7.89 8.31
N LYS A 61 -0.34 -8.06 8.66
CA LYS A 61 0.06 -9.00 9.72
C LYS A 61 -0.47 -8.58 11.10
N LYS A 62 -0.47 -7.29 11.42
CA LYS A 62 -1.05 -6.77 12.68
C LYS A 62 -2.55 -7.03 12.73
N MET A 63 -3.29 -6.67 11.67
CA MET A 63 -4.74 -6.91 11.59
C MET A 63 -5.10 -8.40 11.70
N ALA A 64 -4.36 -9.27 11.01
CA ALA A 64 -4.58 -10.73 11.10
C ALA A 64 -4.34 -11.28 12.52
N LYS A 65 -3.38 -10.72 13.27
CA LYS A 65 -3.15 -11.09 14.68
C LYS A 65 -4.29 -10.60 15.59
N VAL A 66 -4.79 -9.39 15.36
CA VAL A 66 -5.93 -8.83 16.11
C VAL A 66 -7.19 -9.69 15.89
N SER A 67 -7.52 -10.06 14.65
CA SER A 67 -8.67 -10.95 14.37
C SER A 67 -8.53 -12.34 15.02
N LYS A 68 -7.31 -12.90 15.12
CA LYS A 68 -7.11 -14.18 15.82
C LYS A 68 -7.32 -14.07 17.33
N HIS A 69 -6.92 -12.95 17.94
CA HIS A 69 -7.10 -12.72 19.38
C HIS A 69 -8.58 -12.53 19.75
N GLU A 70 -9.37 -11.90 18.87
CA GLU A 70 -10.82 -11.74 19.07
C GLU A 70 -11.60 -13.05 18.96
N LEU A 71 -11.17 -13.98 18.10
CA LEU A 71 -11.80 -15.31 17.98
C LEU A 71 -11.49 -16.21 19.19
N ASN A 72 -10.25 -16.19 19.71
CA ASN A 72 -9.91 -16.95 20.92
C ASN A 72 -10.53 -16.36 22.20
N GLY A 73 -10.69 -15.03 22.28
CA GLY A 73 -11.35 -14.38 23.41
C GLY A 73 -12.85 -14.69 23.52
N LYS A 74 -13.53 -14.97 22.39
CA LYS A 74 -14.94 -15.38 22.36
C LYS A 74 -15.13 -16.88 22.65
N ALA A 75 -14.19 -17.74 22.24
CA ALA A 75 -14.24 -19.17 22.57
C ALA A 75 -14.05 -19.43 24.08
N SER A 76 -13.14 -18.69 24.73
CA SER A 76 -12.85 -18.86 26.17
C SER A 76 -13.97 -18.39 27.11
N LYS A 77 -14.88 -17.51 26.67
CA LYS A 77 -16.03 -17.07 27.50
C LYS A 77 -17.24 -18.00 27.40
N LYS A 78 -17.29 -18.90 26.43
CA LYS A 78 -18.43 -19.84 26.26
C LYS A 78 -18.28 -21.12 27.09
N SER A 79 -17.10 -21.39 27.64
CA SER A 79 -16.82 -22.56 28.48
C SER A 79 -16.86 -22.28 29.99
N LEU A 80 -17.18 -21.05 30.40
CA LEU A 80 -17.28 -20.63 31.81
C LEU A 80 -18.73 -20.32 32.25
N SER A 81 -19.71 -20.62 31.40
CA SER A 81 -21.13 -20.36 31.66
C SER A 81 -22.03 -21.56 31.33
N ALA A 82 -21.52 -22.78 31.45
CA ALA A 82 -22.29 -24.02 31.35
C ALA A 82 -22.17 -24.81 32.66
#